data_AF-A0A936T8Z9-F1
#
_entry.id   AF-A0A936T8Z9-F1
#
_cell.length_a   1.000
_cell.length_b   1.000
_cell.length_c   1.000
_cell.angle_alpha   90.00
_cell.angle_beta   90.00
_cell.angle_gamma   90.00
#
_symmetry.space_group_name_H-M   'P 1'
#
loop_
_entity.id
_entity.type
_entity.pdbx_description
1 polymer ?
#
loop_
_entity_poly.entity_id
_entity_poly.type
_entity_poly.pdbx_seq_one_letter_code
_entity_poly.pdbx_strand_id
1 'polypeptide(L)'
;MSRSMHTPDAQGYIPFIHNYCDRRCERCRFVRQCRVGAVDVDDVGEAEDAVADETPEDLRKRLMKLMGLSEEDMAALDAAREERANEPVDPMEQAREEAEMAEWKREQEALDRKVDAHPLSVMGSTYLDLVRAWIEAREASLKARGVQLHHRMGVDIPAELHTPEMLVLSEAVQEVLWFHTMIHVKLQRALHGRLDDDEEDEVQCDWNGTAKVCVDAVDRSIAAWDTLVDLLPEEADDALPMQELLRRIRKGLDAEFPDAMKFIRPGFDAHMGG
;
A
#
# COMPACT_ATOMS: atom_id res chain seq x y z
N MET A 1 -29.18 -7.60 -0.97
CA MET A 1 -28.63 -8.66 -0.09
C MET A 1 -27.15 -8.37 0.08
N SER A 2 -26.79 -7.66 1.15
CA SER A 2 -25.38 -7.38 1.46
C SER A 2 -24.68 -8.71 1.72
N ARG A 3 -23.89 -9.20 0.75
CA ARG A 3 -22.90 -10.24 1.02
C ARG A 3 -22.04 -9.66 2.13
N SER A 4 -22.06 -10.28 3.30
CA SER A 4 -21.26 -9.82 4.43
C SER A 4 -19.83 -9.63 3.94
N MET A 5 -19.33 -8.41 4.02
CA MET A 5 -18.04 -7.96 3.47
C MET A 5 -16.83 -8.75 4.03
N HIS A 6 -17.05 -9.50 5.11
CA HIS A 6 -16.06 -10.38 5.73
C HIS A 6 -16.24 -11.85 5.32
N THR A 7 -17.32 -12.19 4.63
CA THR A 7 -17.63 -13.58 4.25
C THR A 7 -16.69 -14.00 3.12
N PRO A 8 -15.91 -15.08 3.33
CA PRO A 8 -15.08 -15.62 2.27
C PRO A 8 -15.89 -16.05 1.04
N ASP A 9 -15.27 -15.97 -0.13
CA ASP A 9 -15.79 -16.53 -1.37
C ASP A 9 -15.82 -18.07 -1.34
N ALA A 10 -16.27 -18.69 -2.43
CA ALA A 10 -16.35 -20.16 -2.52
C ALA A 10 -14.99 -20.86 -2.39
N GLN A 11 -13.87 -20.14 -2.55
CA GLN A 11 -12.51 -20.64 -2.42
C GLN A 11 -11.91 -20.32 -1.04
N GLY A 12 -12.65 -19.67 -0.14
CA GLY A 12 -12.20 -19.32 1.20
C GLY A 12 -11.43 -17.99 1.30
N TYR A 13 -11.44 -17.16 0.26
CA TYR A 13 -10.79 -15.84 0.29
C TYR A 13 -11.77 -14.71 0.64
N ILE A 14 -11.35 -13.80 1.51
CA ILE A 14 -12.12 -12.58 1.82
C ILE A 14 -11.96 -11.61 0.64
N PRO A 15 -13.05 -11.22 -0.06
CA PRO A 15 -12.96 -10.32 -1.20
C PRO A 15 -12.34 -8.97 -0.82
N PHE A 16 -11.47 -8.45 -1.69
CA PHE A 16 -10.86 -7.11 -1.60
C PHE A 16 -10.11 -6.76 -0.30
N ILE A 17 -9.84 -7.73 0.58
CA ILE A 17 -9.10 -7.51 1.84
C ILE A 17 -7.72 -6.84 1.63
N HIS A 18 -7.07 -7.11 0.50
CA HIS A 18 -5.75 -6.58 0.15
C HIS A 18 -5.75 -5.10 -0.27
N ASN A 19 -6.92 -4.51 -0.53
CA ASN A 19 -7.03 -3.09 -0.89
C ASN A 19 -6.84 -2.18 0.32
N TYR A 20 -7.26 -2.66 1.49
CA TYR A 20 -7.36 -1.88 2.72
C TYR A 20 -6.49 -2.43 3.86
N CYS A 21 -5.32 -2.97 3.52
CA CYS A 21 -4.31 -3.46 4.48
C CYS A 21 -3.03 -2.61 4.47
N ASP A 22 -2.15 -2.87 5.44
CA ASP A 22 -0.81 -2.26 5.54
C ASP A 22 0.28 -3.03 4.77
N ARG A 23 -0.09 -4.05 4.01
CA ARG A 23 0.79 -4.90 3.17
C ARG A 23 1.91 -5.63 3.94
N ARG A 24 1.85 -5.74 5.27
CA ARG A 24 2.76 -6.59 6.07
C ARG A 24 2.28 -8.04 6.11
N CYS A 25 2.36 -8.72 4.98
CA CYS A 25 1.87 -10.09 4.82
C CYS A 25 2.47 -11.06 5.85
N GLU A 26 3.74 -10.87 6.22
CA GLU A 26 4.48 -11.67 7.20
C GLU A 26 3.93 -11.58 8.64
N ARG A 27 3.17 -10.52 8.95
CA ARG A 27 2.49 -10.32 10.25
C ARG A 27 0.97 -10.44 10.14
N CYS A 28 0.44 -10.70 8.94
CA CYS A 28 -0.98 -10.62 8.68
C CYS A 28 -1.71 -11.88 9.16
N ARG A 29 -2.62 -11.73 10.13
CA ARG A 29 -3.47 -12.83 10.63
C ARG A 29 -4.40 -13.44 9.57
N PHE A 30 -4.63 -12.71 8.46
CA PHE A 30 -5.49 -13.13 7.36
C PHE A 30 -4.73 -13.57 6.11
N VAL A 31 -3.40 -13.77 6.21
CA VAL A 31 -2.57 -14.02 5.03
C VAL A 31 -3.07 -15.18 4.17
N ARG A 32 -3.57 -16.27 4.78
CA ARG A 32 -4.15 -17.43 4.08
C ARG A 32 -5.57 -17.21 3.55
N GLN A 33 -6.28 -16.19 4.03
CA GLN A 33 -7.61 -15.79 3.57
C GLN A 33 -7.56 -14.59 2.62
N CYS A 34 -6.37 -14.10 2.30
CA CYS A 34 -6.11 -13.03 1.35
C CYS A 34 -5.50 -13.65 0.09
N ARG A 35 -6.12 -13.45 -1.08
CA ARG A 35 -5.60 -14.06 -2.32
C ARG A 35 -4.19 -13.55 -2.66
N VAL A 36 -3.92 -12.26 -2.45
CA VAL A 36 -2.58 -11.67 -2.60
C VAL A 36 -1.61 -12.23 -1.55
N GLY A 37 -2.02 -12.29 -0.29
CA GLY A 37 -1.16 -12.78 0.79
C GLY A 37 -0.82 -14.27 0.66
N ALA A 38 -1.77 -15.09 0.18
CA ALA A 38 -1.55 -16.51 -0.06
C ALA A 38 -0.51 -16.72 -1.18
N VAL A 39 -0.63 -15.97 -2.29
CA VAL A 39 0.37 -15.96 -3.37
C VAL A 39 1.73 -15.52 -2.81
N ASP A 40 1.79 -14.38 -2.13
CA ASP A 40 3.05 -13.83 -1.60
C ASP A 40 3.76 -14.77 -0.62
N VAL A 41 3.04 -15.56 0.20
CA VAL A 41 3.65 -16.52 1.13
C VAL A 41 4.07 -17.82 0.45
N ASP A 42 3.32 -18.26 -0.55
CA ASP A 42 3.64 -19.47 -1.30
C ASP A 42 4.85 -19.25 -2.23
N ASP A 43 5.01 -18.04 -2.76
CA ASP A 43 6.12 -17.69 -3.67
C ASP A 43 7.48 -17.54 -2.94
N VAL A 44 7.50 -17.40 -1.61
CA VAL A 44 8.75 -17.31 -0.80
C VAL A 44 9.51 -18.65 -0.74
N GLY A 45 8.93 -19.74 -1.25
CA GLY A 45 9.54 -21.07 -1.27
C GLY A 45 10.43 -21.36 -2.48
N GLU A 46 10.42 -20.51 -3.52
CA GLU A 46 11.04 -20.86 -4.82
C GLU A 46 12.19 -19.94 -5.27
N ALA A 47 12.49 -18.86 -4.55
CA ALA A 47 13.61 -17.96 -4.90
C ALA A 47 14.46 -17.63 -3.67
N GLU A 48 15.67 -18.21 -3.60
CA GLU A 48 16.78 -17.62 -2.87
C GLU A 48 17.08 -16.23 -3.47
N ASP A 49 16.98 -15.18 -2.64
CA ASP A 49 17.75 -13.93 -2.66
C ASP A 49 18.29 -13.38 -3.99
N ALA A 50 17.48 -13.40 -5.05
CA ALA A 50 17.65 -12.56 -6.21
C ALA A 50 16.42 -11.67 -6.29
N VAL A 51 16.62 -10.36 -6.46
CA VAL A 51 15.61 -9.51 -7.08
C VAL A 51 15.29 -10.20 -8.40
N ALA A 52 14.16 -10.88 -8.45
CA ALA A 52 13.87 -11.81 -9.52
C ALA A 52 13.97 -11.05 -10.85
N ASP A 53 14.89 -11.51 -11.70
CA ASP A 53 14.80 -11.29 -13.13
C ASP A 53 13.56 -12.09 -13.55
N GLU A 54 12.37 -11.52 -13.35
CA GLU A 54 11.09 -12.23 -13.50
C GLU A 54 10.98 -12.75 -14.93
N THR A 55 11.11 -14.06 -15.12
CA THR A 55 10.91 -14.64 -16.44
C THR A 55 9.45 -14.47 -16.85
N PRO A 56 9.14 -14.25 -18.15
CA PRO A 56 7.77 -14.11 -18.61
C PRO A 56 6.85 -15.28 -18.21
N GLU A 57 7.40 -16.49 -18.13
CA GLU A 57 6.70 -17.70 -17.70
C GLU A 57 6.28 -17.65 -16.22
N ASP A 58 7.12 -17.09 -15.34
CA ASP A 58 6.81 -16.98 -13.90
C ASP A 58 5.73 -15.92 -13.66
N LEU A 59 5.79 -14.80 -14.39
CA LEU A 59 4.75 -13.77 -14.36
C LEU A 59 3.39 -14.31 -14.83
N ARG A 60 3.38 -15.12 -15.90
CA ARG A 60 2.16 -15.75 -16.45
C ARG A 60 1.53 -16.71 -15.44
N LYS A 61 2.32 -17.58 -14.80
CA LYS A 61 1.83 -18.50 -13.75
C LYS A 61 1.30 -17.75 -12.53
N ARG A 62 2.01 -16.71 -12.09
CA ARG A 62 1.57 -15.88 -10.95
C ARG A 62 0.27 -15.17 -11.23
N LEU A 63 0.10 -14.63 -12.45
CA LEU A 63 -1.13 -13.98 -12.90
C LEU A 63 -2.30 -14.97 -12.97
N MET A 64 -2.09 -16.19 -13.50
CA MET A 64 -3.11 -17.25 -13.46
C MET A 64 -3.56 -17.57 -12.04
N LYS A 65 -2.61 -17.71 -11.09
CA LYS A 65 -2.91 -17.99 -9.69
C LYS A 65 -3.70 -16.85 -9.03
N LEU A 66 -3.34 -15.61 -9.30
CA LEU A 66 -4.03 -14.43 -8.77
C LEU A 66 -5.47 -14.31 -9.31
N MET A 67 -5.66 -14.56 -10.60
CA MET A 67 -6.95 -14.48 -11.28
C MET A 67 -7.80 -15.73 -11.09
N GLY A 68 -7.21 -16.84 -10.65
CA GLY A 68 -7.87 -18.14 -10.54
C GLY A 68 -8.17 -18.77 -11.90
N LEU A 69 -7.33 -18.51 -12.90
CA LEU A 69 -7.47 -19.01 -14.27
C LEU A 69 -6.67 -20.29 -14.47
N SER A 70 -7.20 -21.20 -15.29
CA SER A 70 -6.48 -22.39 -15.76
C SER A 70 -5.65 -22.11 -17.02
N GLU A 71 -4.77 -23.04 -17.39
CA GLU A 71 -4.04 -22.98 -18.67
C GLU A 71 -5.00 -23.00 -19.87
N GLU A 72 -6.15 -23.68 -19.75
CA GLU A 72 -7.20 -23.70 -20.78
C GLU A 72 -7.88 -22.35 -20.93
N ASP A 73 -8.18 -21.67 -19.81
CA ASP A 73 -8.76 -20.32 -19.83
C ASP A 73 -7.81 -19.32 -20.51
N MET A 74 -6.51 -19.45 -20.24
CA MET A 74 -5.49 -18.59 -20.87
C MET A 74 -5.32 -18.88 -22.35
N ALA A 75 -5.32 -20.15 -22.77
CA ALA A 75 -5.29 -20.51 -24.19
C ALA A 75 -6.54 -19.98 -24.93
N ALA A 76 -7.72 -20.01 -24.29
CA ALA A 76 -8.93 -19.44 -24.85
C ALA A 76 -8.85 -17.91 -25.00
N LEU A 77 -8.26 -17.21 -24.03
CA LEU A 77 -8.02 -15.76 -24.10
C LEU A 77 -7.03 -15.40 -25.22
N ASP A 78 -5.95 -16.16 -25.36
CA ASP A 78 -4.94 -15.95 -26.40
C ASP A 78 -5.55 -16.15 -27.80
N ALA A 79 -6.34 -17.21 -28.00
CA ALA A 79 -7.06 -17.46 -29.25
C ALA A 79 -8.06 -16.33 -29.58
N ALA A 80 -8.81 -15.86 -28.59
CA ALA A 80 -9.74 -14.73 -28.76
C ALA A 80 -9.00 -13.42 -29.12
N ARG A 81 -7.80 -13.22 -28.58
CA ARG A 81 -6.95 -12.06 -28.90
C ARG A 81 -6.44 -12.10 -30.33
N GLU A 82 -5.99 -13.26 -30.82
CA GLU A 82 -5.54 -13.43 -32.20
C GLU A 82 -6.67 -13.23 -33.21
N GLU A 83 -7.88 -13.73 -32.89
CA GLU A 83 -9.07 -13.53 -33.72
C GLU A 83 -9.40 -12.02 -33.83
N ARG A 84 -9.45 -11.31 -32.71
CA ARG A 84 -9.69 -9.86 -32.67
C ARG A 84 -8.61 -9.05 -33.39
N ALA A 85 -7.35 -9.50 -33.37
CA ALA A 85 -6.25 -8.82 -34.07
C ALA A 85 -6.35 -8.90 -35.60
N ASN A 86 -7.05 -9.91 -36.12
CA ASN A 86 -7.26 -10.11 -37.55
C ASN A 86 -8.56 -9.48 -38.07
N GLU A 87 -9.38 -8.89 -37.20
CA GLU A 87 -10.58 -8.18 -37.61
C GLU A 87 -10.21 -6.83 -38.25
N PRO A 88 -10.77 -6.50 -39.43
CA PRO A 88 -10.54 -5.20 -40.05
C PRO A 88 -11.19 -4.11 -39.20
N VAL A 89 -10.35 -3.23 -38.64
CA VAL A 89 -10.79 -2.07 -37.85
C VAL A 89 -11.28 -0.96 -38.80
N ASP A 90 -12.46 -0.40 -38.54
CA ASP A 90 -12.94 0.78 -39.28
C ASP A 90 -12.04 1.99 -38.96
N PRO A 91 -11.38 2.61 -39.96
CA PRO A 91 -10.51 3.76 -39.73
C PRO A 91 -11.20 4.94 -39.03
N MET A 92 -12.51 5.10 -39.23
CA MET A 92 -13.28 6.17 -38.59
C MET A 92 -13.59 5.86 -37.12
N GLU A 93 -13.82 4.58 -36.80
CA GLU A 93 -13.95 4.12 -35.40
C GLU A 93 -12.61 4.24 -34.67
N GLN A 94 -11.52 3.79 -35.29
CA GLN A 94 -10.17 3.94 -34.73
C GLN A 94 -9.82 5.40 -34.43
N ALA A 95 -10.10 6.32 -35.35
CA ALA A 95 -9.85 7.74 -35.13
C ALA A 95 -10.71 8.33 -33.98
N ARG A 96 -11.93 7.81 -33.78
CA ARG A 96 -12.79 8.19 -32.65
C ARG A 96 -12.21 7.67 -31.32
N GLU A 97 -11.84 6.40 -31.25
CA GLU A 97 -11.21 5.80 -30.07
C GLU A 97 -9.91 6.51 -29.70
N GLU A 98 -9.06 6.83 -30.68
CA GLU A 98 -7.83 7.60 -30.46
C GLU A 98 -8.12 9.01 -29.89
N ALA A 99 -9.17 9.66 -30.38
CA ALA A 99 -9.58 10.97 -29.88
C ALA A 99 -10.13 10.90 -28.44
N GLU A 100 -10.97 9.91 -28.13
CA GLU A 100 -11.49 9.64 -26.79
C GLU A 100 -10.36 9.31 -25.80
N MET A 101 -9.43 8.44 -26.18
CA MET A 101 -8.24 8.12 -25.38
C MET A 101 -7.35 9.35 -25.12
N ALA A 102 -7.19 10.22 -26.13
CA ALA A 102 -6.44 11.45 -25.98
C ALA A 102 -7.13 12.46 -25.07
N GLU A 103 -8.47 12.48 -25.04
CA GLU A 103 -9.26 13.29 -24.12
C GLU A 103 -9.16 12.77 -22.69
N TRP A 104 -9.42 11.48 -22.48
CA TRP A 104 -9.27 10.82 -21.18
C TRP A 104 -7.87 11.04 -20.60
N LYS A 105 -6.81 10.89 -21.40
CA LYS A 105 -5.44 11.18 -20.96
C LYS A 105 -5.26 12.63 -20.51
N ARG A 106 -5.84 13.59 -21.22
CA ARG A 106 -5.78 15.02 -20.84
C ARG A 106 -6.49 15.29 -19.52
N GLU A 107 -7.61 14.63 -19.28
CA GLU A 107 -8.37 14.72 -18.02
C GLU A 107 -7.59 14.11 -16.86
N GLN A 108 -7.03 12.90 -17.04
CA GLN A 108 -6.18 12.23 -16.05
C GLN A 108 -4.94 13.07 -15.72
N GLU A 109 -4.22 13.60 -16.71
CA GLU A 109 -3.10 14.50 -16.46
C GLU A 109 -3.51 15.78 -15.71
N ALA A 110 -4.74 16.27 -15.91
CA ALA A 110 -5.25 17.42 -15.17
C ALA A 110 -5.61 17.05 -13.73
N LEU A 111 -6.12 15.85 -13.50
CA LEU A 111 -6.40 15.29 -12.18
C LEU A 111 -5.10 15.07 -11.41
N ASP A 112 -4.10 14.42 -12.02
CA ASP A 112 -2.76 14.21 -11.45
C ASP A 112 -2.15 15.54 -11.00
N ARG A 113 -2.20 16.57 -11.84
CA ARG A 113 -1.70 17.91 -11.47
C ARG A 113 -2.41 18.50 -10.24
N LYS A 114 -3.72 18.25 -10.07
CA LYS A 114 -4.47 18.70 -8.88
C LYS A 114 -4.06 17.89 -7.64
N VAL A 115 -3.92 16.58 -7.79
CA VAL A 115 -3.49 15.67 -6.72
C VAL A 115 -2.08 16.03 -6.25
N ASP A 116 -1.14 16.23 -7.17
CA ASP A 116 0.25 16.57 -6.86
C ASP A 116 0.37 17.93 -6.17
N ALA A 117 -0.45 18.90 -6.59
CA ALA A 117 -0.50 20.22 -5.97
C ALA A 117 -1.23 20.22 -4.61
N HIS A 118 -1.94 19.15 -4.25
CA HIS A 118 -2.73 19.10 -3.03
C HIS A 118 -1.83 19.14 -1.78
N PRO A 119 -2.18 19.93 -0.73
CA PRO A 119 -1.34 20.05 0.47
C PRO A 119 -0.99 18.72 1.13
N LEU A 120 -1.93 17.77 1.19
CA LEU A 120 -1.66 16.42 1.72
C LEU A 120 -0.61 15.67 0.89
N SER A 121 -0.65 15.74 -0.44
CA SER A 121 0.34 15.08 -1.30
C SER A 121 1.73 15.66 -1.08
N VAL A 122 1.84 17.00 -1.04
CA VAL A 122 3.09 17.71 -0.77
C VAL A 122 3.66 17.33 0.60
N MET A 123 2.81 17.30 1.64
CA MET A 123 3.24 16.89 2.98
C MET A 123 3.67 15.42 3.02
N GLY A 124 2.94 14.52 2.33
CA GLY A 124 3.31 13.11 2.23
C GLY A 124 4.66 12.90 1.55
N SER A 125 4.90 13.58 0.42
CA SER A 125 6.20 13.54 -0.27
C SER A 125 7.32 14.12 0.60
N THR A 126 7.05 15.23 1.29
CA THR A 126 8.04 15.82 2.20
C THR A 126 8.40 14.87 3.35
N TYR A 127 7.41 14.16 3.91
CA TYR A 127 7.64 13.16 4.95
C TYR A 127 8.50 12.01 4.42
N LEU A 128 8.15 11.48 3.24
CA LEU A 128 8.93 10.44 2.56
C LEU A 128 10.42 10.82 2.44
N ASP A 129 10.70 12.04 1.98
CA ASP A 129 12.07 12.53 1.76
C ASP A 129 12.82 12.79 3.08
N LEU A 130 12.14 13.36 4.09
CA LEU A 130 12.73 13.57 5.41
C LEU A 130 13.15 12.26 6.07
N VAL A 131 12.30 11.23 6.01
CA VAL A 131 12.63 9.91 6.57
C VAL A 131 13.79 9.27 5.82
N ARG A 132 13.81 9.38 4.48
CA ARG A 132 14.93 8.86 3.65
C ARG A 132 16.25 9.51 4.04
N ALA A 133 16.29 10.84 4.15
CA ALA A 133 17.49 11.56 4.57
C ALA A 133 17.91 11.19 5.99
N TRP A 134 16.95 11.02 6.90
CA TRP A 134 17.23 10.62 8.28
C TRP A 134 17.88 9.24 8.37
N ILE A 135 17.32 8.23 7.68
CA ILE A 135 17.84 6.86 7.75
C ILE A 135 19.19 6.72 7.02
N GLU A 136 19.37 7.38 5.87
CA GLU A 136 20.63 7.34 5.10
C GLU A 136 21.81 7.81 5.95
N ALA A 137 21.61 8.86 6.76
CA ALA A 137 22.64 9.38 7.66
C ALA A 137 22.94 8.46 8.87
N ARG A 138 22.06 7.51 9.20
CA ARG A 138 22.04 6.79 10.50
C ARG A 138 22.09 5.28 10.40
N GLU A 139 21.92 4.73 9.21
CA GLU A 139 21.85 3.29 8.98
C GLU A 139 23.01 2.55 9.66
N ALA A 140 24.25 3.00 9.44
CA ALA A 140 25.44 2.37 10.02
C ALA A 140 25.45 2.44 11.55
N SER A 141 25.11 3.59 12.15
CA SER A 141 25.09 3.76 13.60
C SER A 141 23.96 2.98 14.26
N LEU A 142 22.78 2.92 13.64
CA LEU A 142 21.64 2.15 14.14
C LEU A 142 21.94 0.66 14.11
N LYS A 143 22.49 0.15 12.99
CA LYS A 143 22.94 -1.26 12.89
C LYS A 143 24.01 -1.60 13.94
N ALA A 144 25.00 -0.72 14.14
CA ALA A 144 26.04 -0.92 15.15
C ALA A 144 25.49 -0.97 16.59
N ARG A 145 24.33 -0.34 16.83
CA ARG A 145 23.61 -0.39 18.12
C ARG A 145 22.71 -1.62 18.27
N GLY A 146 22.59 -2.46 17.25
CA GLY A 146 21.71 -3.63 17.24
C GLY A 146 20.28 -3.34 16.76
N VAL A 147 20.05 -2.22 16.09
CA VAL A 147 18.74 -1.87 15.53
C VAL A 147 18.51 -2.58 14.21
N GLN A 148 17.44 -3.37 14.14
CA GLN A 148 17.00 -4.05 12.92
C GLN A 148 16.16 -3.13 12.06
N LEU A 149 16.63 -2.81 10.84
CA LEU A 149 15.94 -1.88 9.94
C LEU A 149 14.86 -2.56 9.08
N HIS A 150 15.02 -3.85 8.78
CA HIS A 150 14.07 -4.63 7.97
C HIS A 150 13.79 -5.98 8.62
N HIS A 151 12.53 -6.40 8.59
CA HIS A 151 12.09 -7.65 9.22
C HIS A 151 12.72 -8.90 8.57
N ARG A 152 12.90 -8.90 7.24
CA ARG A 152 13.46 -10.05 6.50
C ARG A 152 14.98 -10.20 6.61
N MET A 153 15.70 -9.17 7.04
CA MET A 153 17.17 -9.18 7.11
C MET A 153 17.72 -9.32 8.55
N GLY A 154 16.90 -9.82 9.48
CA GLY A 154 17.25 -9.99 10.89
C GLY A 154 18.30 -11.08 11.19
N VAL A 155 19.05 -11.55 10.20
CA VAL A 155 20.06 -12.62 10.35
C VAL A 155 21.45 -12.06 10.72
N ASP A 156 21.69 -10.76 10.54
CA ASP A 156 23.04 -10.17 10.65
C ASP A 156 23.34 -9.44 11.98
N ILE A 157 22.39 -9.34 12.91
CA ILE A 157 22.63 -8.69 14.21
C ILE A 157 23.01 -9.74 15.28
N PRO A 158 24.18 -9.61 15.92
CA PRO A 158 24.58 -10.51 17.00
C PRO A 158 23.55 -10.54 18.13
N ALA A 159 23.22 -11.75 18.61
CA ALA A 159 22.18 -11.97 19.62
C ALA A 159 22.44 -11.22 20.93
N GLU A 160 23.71 -10.89 21.22
CA GLU A 160 24.11 -10.13 22.40
C GLU A 160 23.61 -8.68 22.38
N LEU A 161 23.25 -8.15 21.20
CA LEU A 161 22.71 -6.79 21.03
C LEU A 161 21.17 -6.75 21.12
N HIS A 162 20.50 -7.89 21.26
CA HIS A 162 19.04 -7.98 21.37
C HIS A 162 18.55 -7.70 22.80
N THR A 163 18.82 -6.50 23.32
CA THR A 163 18.19 -6.06 24.58
C THR A 163 16.72 -5.70 24.34
N PRO A 164 15.86 -5.75 25.37
CA PRO A 164 14.45 -5.33 25.24
C PRO A 164 14.30 -3.92 24.64
N GLU A 165 15.15 -2.98 25.05
CA GLU A 165 15.15 -1.61 24.53
C GLU A 165 15.51 -1.55 23.04
N MET A 166 16.48 -2.35 22.58
CA MET A 166 16.86 -2.40 21.16
C MET A 166 15.82 -3.09 20.30
N LEU A 167 15.07 -4.04 20.85
CA LEU A 167 13.92 -4.64 20.16
C LEU A 167 12.80 -3.62 19.97
N VAL A 168 12.44 -2.87 21.01
CA VAL A 168 11.44 -1.79 20.92
C VAL A 168 11.89 -0.71 19.94
N LEU A 169 13.17 -0.31 20.00
CA LEU A 169 13.75 0.65 19.06
C LEU A 169 13.70 0.14 17.62
N SER A 170 14.02 -1.14 17.41
CA SER A 170 13.94 -1.79 16.09
C SER A 170 12.52 -1.78 15.54
N GLU A 171 11.53 -2.11 16.38
CA GLU A 171 10.13 -2.05 15.98
C GLU A 171 9.72 -0.63 15.58
N ALA A 172 10.09 0.39 16.36
CA ALA A 172 9.80 1.78 16.05
C ALA A 172 10.45 2.24 14.73
N VAL A 173 11.73 1.91 14.49
CA VAL A 173 12.39 2.21 13.20
C VAL A 173 11.69 1.48 12.05
N GLN A 174 11.34 0.21 12.23
CA GLN A 174 10.63 -0.56 11.19
C GLN A 174 9.26 0.03 10.88
N GLU A 175 8.52 0.54 11.87
CA GLU A 175 7.25 1.23 11.65
C GLU A 175 7.44 2.48 10.77
N VAL A 176 8.43 3.32 11.08
CA VAL A 176 8.77 4.52 10.30
C VAL A 176 9.19 4.15 8.87
N LEU A 177 10.12 3.20 8.72
CA LEU A 177 10.65 2.75 7.43
C LEU A 177 9.63 1.99 6.58
N TRP A 178 8.62 1.40 7.19
CA TRP A 178 7.54 0.79 6.44
C TRP A 178 6.56 1.84 5.90
N PHE A 179 6.18 2.80 6.74
CA PHE A 179 5.08 3.71 6.41
C PHE A 179 5.49 4.96 5.64
N HIS A 180 6.77 5.38 5.64
CA HIS A 180 7.16 6.60 4.94
C HIS A 180 6.89 6.56 3.44
N THR A 181 7.07 5.42 2.77
CA THR A 181 6.69 5.26 1.36
C THR A 181 5.18 5.12 1.19
N MET A 182 4.54 4.35 2.06
CA MET A 182 3.12 4.03 1.97
C MET A 182 2.22 5.27 2.15
N ILE A 183 2.53 6.14 3.12
CA ILE A 183 1.70 7.30 3.44
C ILE A 183 1.54 8.18 2.19
N HIS A 184 2.63 8.53 1.50
CA HIS A 184 2.56 9.37 0.29
C HIS A 184 1.68 8.74 -0.81
N VAL A 185 1.93 7.47 -1.14
CA VAL A 185 1.18 6.76 -2.20
C VAL A 185 -0.31 6.63 -1.84
N LYS A 186 -0.63 6.37 -0.57
CA LYS A 186 -2.02 6.24 -0.11
C LYS A 186 -2.75 7.58 -0.09
N LEU A 187 -2.06 8.67 0.25
CA LEU A 187 -2.62 10.02 0.13
C LEU A 187 -2.98 10.33 -1.32
N GLN A 188 -2.04 10.10 -2.26
CA GLN A 188 -2.31 10.32 -3.69
C GLN A 188 -3.51 9.50 -4.17
N ARG A 189 -3.58 8.20 -3.84
CA ARG A 189 -4.72 7.35 -4.23
C ARG A 189 -6.05 7.85 -3.66
N ALA A 190 -6.09 8.18 -2.37
CA ALA A 190 -7.32 8.66 -1.73
C ALA A 190 -7.79 9.98 -2.36
N LEU A 191 -6.86 10.90 -2.63
CA LEU A 191 -7.17 12.18 -3.27
C LEU A 191 -7.60 12.01 -4.73
N HIS A 192 -6.94 11.12 -5.48
CA HIS A 192 -7.31 10.81 -6.86
C HIS A 192 -8.75 10.31 -6.89
N GLY A 193 -9.10 9.29 -6.10
CA GLY A 193 -10.47 8.78 -6.03
C GLY A 193 -11.48 9.86 -5.64
N ARG A 194 -11.14 10.70 -4.65
CA ARG A 194 -12.05 11.76 -4.17
C ARG A 194 -12.29 12.87 -5.19
N LEU A 195 -11.31 13.18 -6.02
CA LEU A 195 -11.39 14.23 -7.02
C LEU A 195 -11.98 13.75 -8.36
N ASP A 196 -11.90 12.44 -8.64
CA ASP A 196 -12.59 11.78 -9.75
C ASP A 196 -14.10 11.62 -9.45
N ASP A 197 -14.46 11.38 -8.18
CA ASP A 197 -15.84 11.33 -7.60
C ASP A 197 -16.90 10.58 -8.43
N ASP A 198 -16.56 9.36 -8.85
CA ASP A 198 -17.46 8.45 -9.61
C ASP A 198 -18.12 7.37 -8.73
N GLU A 199 -17.99 7.41 -7.40
CA GLU A 199 -18.52 6.34 -6.52
C GLU A 199 -19.95 6.61 -6.06
N GLU A 200 -20.76 5.54 -6.02
CA GLU A 200 -22.18 5.62 -5.61
C GLU A 200 -22.37 5.63 -4.08
N ASP A 201 -21.44 5.05 -3.30
CA ASP A 201 -21.54 4.98 -1.83
C ASP A 201 -20.68 6.06 -1.16
N GLU A 202 -21.30 6.93 -0.37
CA GLU A 202 -20.61 8.05 0.30
C GLU A 202 -19.61 7.59 1.38
N VAL A 203 -19.81 6.41 1.98
CA VAL A 203 -19.00 5.91 3.11
C VAL A 203 -18.14 4.73 2.72
N GLN A 204 -18.72 3.73 2.04
CA GLN A 204 -18.07 2.47 1.68
C GLN A 204 -17.41 2.52 0.29
N CYS A 205 -16.83 3.67 -0.08
CA CYS A 205 -16.07 3.90 -1.31
C CYS A 205 -14.55 3.70 -1.15
N ASP A 206 -13.84 3.56 -2.27
CA ASP A 206 -12.40 3.26 -2.27
C ASP A 206 -11.56 4.33 -1.56
N TRP A 207 -11.87 5.61 -1.78
CA TRP A 207 -11.07 6.69 -1.19
C TRP A 207 -11.22 6.76 0.33
N ASN A 208 -12.39 6.49 0.90
CA ASN A 208 -12.58 6.44 2.35
C ASN A 208 -11.83 5.25 2.96
N GLY A 209 -11.89 4.08 2.32
CA GLY A 209 -11.11 2.92 2.75
C GLY A 209 -9.60 3.15 2.67
N THR A 210 -9.14 3.81 1.60
CA THR A 210 -7.74 4.19 1.43
C THR A 210 -7.31 5.23 2.46
N ALA A 211 -8.13 6.25 2.71
CA ALA A 211 -7.89 7.26 3.73
C ALA A 211 -7.81 6.65 5.14
N LYS A 212 -8.68 5.68 5.46
CA LYS A 212 -8.64 4.96 6.75
C LYS A 212 -7.32 4.22 6.96
N VAL A 213 -6.78 3.57 5.93
CA VAL A 213 -5.45 2.95 5.99
C VAL A 213 -4.37 4.01 6.21
N CYS A 214 -4.47 5.16 5.54
CA CYS A 214 -3.53 6.24 5.70
C CYS A 214 -3.54 6.82 7.13
N VAL A 215 -4.73 6.97 7.73
CA VAL A 215 -4.89 7.37 9.13
C VAL A 215 -4.17 6.41 10.07
N ASP A 216 -4.39 5.10 9.93
CA ASP A 216 -3.70 4.07 10.74
C ASP A 216 -2.17 4.14 10.59
N ALA A 217 -1.69 4.30 9.36
CA ALA A 217 -0.26 4.42 9.08
C ALA A 217 0.36 5.69 9.71
N VAL A 218 -0.35 6.82 9.66
CA VAL A 218 0.10 8.09 10.25
C VAL A 218 0.11 8.00 11.77
N ASP A 219 -0.96 7.48 12.39
CA ASP A 219 -1.04 7.35 13.85
C ASP A 219 0.05 6.41 14.39
N ARG A 220 0.32 5.29 13.71
CA ARG A 220 1.43 4.38 14.04
C ARG A 220 2.79 5.04 13.85
N SER A 221 2.96 5.84 12.79
CA SER A 221 4.22 6.57 12.56
C SER A 221 4.47 7.63 13.63
N ILE A 222 3.44 8.33 14.11
CA ILE A 222 3.57 9.30 15.23
C ILE A 222 4.05 8.57 16.48
N ALA A 223 3.39 7.47 16.86
CA ALA A 223 3.78 6.69 18.04
C ALA A 223 5.20 6.11 17.92
N ALA A 224 5.61 5.72 16.71
CA ALA A 224 6.96 5.24 16.45
C ALA A 224 8.01 6.34 16.62
N TRP A 225 7.75 7.55 16.12
CA TRP A 225 8.63 8.70 16.34
C TRP A 225 8.71 9.10 17.81
N ASP A 226 7.60 9.06 18.54
CA ASP A 226 7.61 9.32 19.99
C ASP A 226 8.49 8.29 20.72
N THR A 227 8.34 7.00 20.39
CA THR A 227 9.17 5.92 20.94
C THR A 227 10.65 6.08 20.59
N LEU A 228 10.95 6.51 19.35
CA LEU A 228 12.31 6.81 18.90
C LEU A 228 12.96 7.88 19.75
N VAL A 229 12.26 8.99 20.01
CA VAL A 229 12.78 10.11 20.81
C VAL A 229 12.95 9.72 22.28
N ASP A 230 12.04 8.91 22.82
CA ASP A 230 12.16 8.42 24.20
C ASP A 230 13.43 7.57 24.42
N LEU A 231 13.78 6.74 23.42
CA LEU A 231 14.94 5.85 23.47
C LEU A 231 16.24 6.51 22.95
N LEU A 232 16.11 7.50 22.05
CA LEU A 232 17.19 8.27 21.42
C LEU A 232 16.94 9.78 21.61
N PRO A 233 17.07 10.34 22.82
CA PRO A 233 16.80 11.76 23.04
C PRO A 233 17.68 12.70 22.19
N GLU A 234 18.85 12.22 21.75
CA GLU A 234 19.73 12.93 20.82
C GLU A 234 19.09 13.18 19.43
N GLU A 235 18.07 12.40 19.06
CA GLU A 235 17.35 12.49 17.79
C GLU A 235 16.14 13.43 17.83
N ALA A 236 15.83 14.02 18.99
CA ALA A 236 14.61 14.81 19.20
C ALA A 236 14.47 15.98 18.21
N ASP A 237 15.55 16.72 17.97
CA ASP A 237 15.54 17.88 17.08
C ASP A 237 15.29 17.48 15.61
N ASP A 238 15.84 16.34 15.18
CA ASP A 238 15.69 15.83 13.82
C ASP A 238 14.34 15.12 13.61
N ALA A 239 13.76 14.52 14.66
CA ALA A 239 12.43 13.91 14.62
C ALA A 239 11.28 14.94 14.62
N LEU A 240 11.50 16.11 15.23
CA LEU A 240 10.45 17.12 15.41
C LEU A 240 9.76 17.55 14.10
N PRO A 241 10.47 17.84 12.99
CA PRO A 241 9.83 18.16 11.71
C PRO A 241 8.93 17.03 11.20
N MET A 242 9.33 15.77 11.37
CA MET A 242 8.59 14.58 10.92
C MET A 242 7.32 14.40 11.75
N GLN A 243 7.41 14.52 13.08
CA GLN A 243 6.26 14.46 13.98
C GLN A 243 5.23 15.57 13.69
N GLU A 244 5.69 16.81 13.50
CA GLU A 244 4.80 17.93 13.18
C GLU A 244 4.10 17.74 11.82
N LEU A 245 4.84 17.25 10.82
CA LEU A 245 4.30 16.96 9.50
C LEU A 245 3.24 15.86 9.55
N LEU A 246 3.50 14.77 10.27
CA LEU A 246 2.52 13.70 10.48
C LEU A 246 1.25 14.18 11.18
N ARG A 247 1.36 15.02 12.22
CA ARG A 247 0.18 15.61 12.89
C ARG A 247 -0.63 16.50 11.95
N ARG A 248 0.03 17.24 11.05
CA ARG A 248 -0.66 18.03 10.00
C ARG A 248 -1.34 17.15 8.96
N ILE A 249 -0.68 16.09 8.51
CA ILE A 249 -1.27 15.09 7.61
C ILE A 249 -2.50 14.47 8.27
N ARG A 250 -2.40 14.06 9.54
CA ARG A 250 -3.51 13.47 10.31
C ARG A 250 -4.73 14.39 10.33
N LYS A 251 -4.51 15.67 10.66
CA LYS A 251 -5.56 16.70 10.67
C LYS A 251 -6.14 16.96 9.28
N GLY A 252 -5.30 16.96 8.25
CA GLY A 252 -5.76 17.13 6.86
C GLY A 252 -6.60 15.95 6.40
N LEU A 253 -6.24 14.71 6.78
CA LEU A 253 -7.04 13.51 6.51
C LEU A 253 -8.44 13.61 7.15
N ASP A 254 -8.54 14.05 8.41
CA ASP A 254 -9.84 14.25 9.07
C ASP A 254 -10.71 15.30 8.35
N ALA A 255 -10.08 16.33 7.77
CA ALA A 255 -10.78 17.40 7.09
C ALA A 255 -11.25 17.00 5.68
N GLU A 256 -10.37 16.35 4.90
CA GLU A 256 -10.67 15.93 3.52
C GLU A 256 -11.54 14.67 3.46
N PHE A 257 -11.40 13.77 4.44
CA PHE A 257 -12.09 12.48 4.48
C PHE A 257 -12.80 12.25 5.83
N PRO A 258 -13.84 13.05 6.14
CA PRO A 258 -14.51 13.01 7.45
C PRO A 258 -15.17 11.65 7.75
N ASP A 259 -15.49 10.88 6.71
CA ASP A 259 -16.15 9.58 6.82
C ASP A 259 -15.18 8.39 6.72
N ALA A 260 -13.87 8.63 6.56
CA ALA A 260 -12.87 7.57 6.45
C ALA A 260 -12.99 6.54 7.57
N MET A 261 -13.14 6.98 8.82
CA MET A 261 -13.21 6.06 9.96
C MET A 261 -14.49 5.22 10.02
N LYS A 262 -15.55 5.64 9.33
CA LYS A 262 -16.82 4.89 9.21
C LYS A 262 -16.71 3.73 8.21
N PHE A 263 -15.78 3.80 7.26
CA PHE A 263 -15.51 2.72 6.31
C PHE A 263 -15.20 1.41 7.04
N ILE A 264 -15.83 0.31 6.64
CA ILE A 264 -15.57 -1.01 7.23
C ILE A 264 -14.53 -1.72 6.35
N ARG A 265 -13.35 -2.01 6.92
CA ARG A 265 -12.32 -2.77 6.17
C ARG A 265 -12.70 -4.25 6.12
N PRO A 266 -12.80 -4.87 4.91
CA PRO A 266 -13.02 -6.30 4.77
C PRO A 266 -12.00 -7.10 5.58
N GLY A 267 -12.48 -8.10 6.32
CA GLY A 267 -11.68 -8.91 7.26
C GLY A 267 -11.16 -8.19 8.52
N PHE A 268 -10.68 -6.95 8.42
CA PHE A 268 -9.97 -6.29 9.53
C PHE A 268 -10.89 -5.72 10.61
N ASP A 269 -11.94 -5.01 10.22
CA ASP A 269 -12.82 -4.33 11.16
C ASP A 269 -14.05 -5.19 11.47
N ALA A 270 -14.60 -5.09 12.68
CA ALA A 270 -15.90 -5.68 12.95
C ALA A 270 -17.01 -4.84 12.27
N HIS A 271 -18.16 -5.45 11.96
CA HIS A 271 -19.34 -4.66 11.65
C HIS A 271 -19.62 -3.72 12.83
N MET A 272 -19.62 -2.41 12.58
CA MET A 272 -20.20 -1.43 13.49
C MET A 272 -21.73 -1.57 13.43
N GLY A 273 -22.24 -2.72 13.86
CA GLY A 273 -23.66 -3.00 14.01
C GLY A 273 -24.05 -2.83 15.46
N GLY A 274 -24.77 -1.75 15.76
CA GLY A 274 -25.61 -1.65 16.94
C GLY A 274 -26.85 -2.55 16.84
#